data_AF-A0A925ZSR9-F1
#
_entry.id   AF-A0A925ZSR9-F1
#
_cell.length_a   1.000
_cell.length_b   1.000
_cell.length_c   1.000
_cell.angle_alpha   90.00
_cell.angle_beta   90.00
_cell.angle_gamma   90.00
#
_symmetry.space_group_name_H-M   'P 1'
#
loop_
_entity.id
_entity.type
_entity.pdbx_description
1 polymer ?
#
loop_
_entity_poly.entity_id
_entity_poly.type
_entity_poly.pdbx_seq_one_letter_code
_entity_poly.pdbx_strand_id
1 'polypeptide(L)' 'GALVWKHTTEAAVVSSPAVADGIVYIGSLDHKLYALKA' A
#
# COMPACT_ATOMS: atom_id res chain seq x y z
N GLY A 1 8.52 12.89 11.67
CA GLY A 1 8.07 12.49 10.31
C GLY A 1 6.73 13.15 10.03
N ALA A 2 6.37 13.28 8.75
CA ALA A 2 5.07 13.81 8.31
C ALA A 2 4.28 12.70 7.60
N LEU A 3 2.95 12.72 7.71
CA LEU A 3 2.07 11.81 6.97
C LEU A 3 2.06 12.20 5.48
N VAL A 4 2.55 11.33 4.61
CA VAL A 4 2.59 11.59 3.15
C VAL A 4 1.31 11.11 2.46
N TRP A 5 0.79 9.95 2.85
CA TRP A 5 -0.44 9.40 2.29
C TRP A 5 -1.19 8.55 3.32
N LYS A 6 -2.49 8.38 3.06
CA LYS A 6 -3.37 7.43 3.75
C LYS A 6 -4.35 6.88 2.72
N HIS A 7 -4.53 5.57 2.70
CA HIS A 7 -5.46 4.90 1.80
C HIS A 7 -6.22 3.81 2.56
N THR A 8 -7.51 3.65 2.26
CA THR A 8 -8.35 2.60 2.82
C THR A 8 -8.48 1.48 1.79
N THR A 9 -8.11 0.26 2.17
CA THR A 9 -8.37 -0.96 1.40
C THR A 9 -9.76 -1.51 1.72
N GLU A 10 -10.32 -2.33 0.83
CA GLU A 10 -11.66 -2.90 1.02
C GLU A 10 -11.63 -4.17 1.88
N ALA A 11 -10.44 -4.75 2.09
CA ALA A 11 -10.19 -5.85 3.02
C ALA A 11 -8.85 -5.68 3.77
N ALA A 12 -8.50 -6.66 4.59
CA ALA A 12 -7.29 -6.62 5.41
C ALA A 12 -6.00 -6.67 4.57
N VAL A 13 -5.00 -5.89 4.99
CA VAL A 13 -3.63 -5.97 4.50
C VAL A 13 -2.88 -6.98 5.38
N VAL A 14 -2.57 -8.15 4.83
CA VAL A 14 -1.89 -9.24 5.56
C VAL A 14 -0.43 -9.43 5.16
N SER A 15 0.02 -8.74 4.11
CA SER A 15 1.40 -8.77 3.62
C SER A 15 2.17 -7.50 4.01
N SER A 16 3.49 -7.61 4.18
CA SER A 16 4.36 -6.43 4.28
C SER A 16 4.36 -5.63 2.96
N PRO A 17 4.33 -4.29 2.99
CA PRO A 17 4.49 -3.48 1.80
C PRO A 17 5.91 -3.58 1.24
N ALA A 18 6.06 -3.37 -0.07
CA ALA A 18 7.35 -3.32 -0.77
C ALA A 18 7.56 -1.94 -1.41
N VAL A 19 8.80 -1.46 -1.45
CA VAL A 19 9.14 -0.17 -2.07
C VAL A 19 10.06 -0.38 -3.26
N ALA A 20 9.67 0.12 -4.43
CA ALA A 20 10.50 0.15 -5.63
C ALA A 20 10.18 1.42 -6.44
N ASP A 21 11.21 2.08 -6.96
CA ASP A 21 11.09 3.28 -7.81
C ASP A 21 10.23 4.41 -7.22
N GLY A 22 10.30 4.60 -5.89
CA GLY A 22 9.50 5.62 -5.19
C GLY A 22 8.01 5.29 -5.11
N ILE A 23 7.62 4.04 -5.34
CA ILE A 23 6.26 3.53 -5.21
C ILE A 23 6.21 2.51 -4.08
N VAL A 24 5.20 2.64 -3.22
CA VAL A 24 4.87 1.68 -2.17
C VAL A 24 3.78 0.76 -2.70
N TYR A 25 4.09 -0.53 -2.76
CA TYR A 25 3.21 -1.60 -3.19
C TYR A 25 2.61 -2.33 -1.99
N ILE A 26 1.29 -2.47 -1.96
CA ILE A 26 0.55 -3.05 -0.84
C ILE A 26 -0.43 -4.10 -1.37
N GLY A 27 -0.26 -5.36 -0.97
CA GLY A 27 -1.21 -6.43 -1.23
C GLY A 27 -2.34 -6.44 -0.20
N SER A 28 -3.58 -6.62 -0.66
CA SER A 28 -4.78 -6.69 0.19
C SER A 28 -5.57 -7.97 -0.11
N LEU A 29 -6.33 -8.44 0.88
CA LEU A 29 -7.24 -9.57 0.73
C LEU A 29 -8.48 -9.27 -0.13
N ASP A 30 -8.64 -8.02 -0.61
CA ASP A 30 -9.67 -7.65 -1.60
C ASP A 30 -9.27 -8.01 -3.04
N HIS A 31 -8.20 -8.81 -3.18
CA HIS A 31 -7.63 -9.26 -4.44
C HIS A 31 -7.06 -8.13 -5.31
N LYS A 32 -6.74 -6.96 -4.71
CA LYS A 32 -6.07 -5.85 -5.39
C LYS A 32 -4.63 -5.65 -4.88
N LEU A 33 -3.79 -5.15 -5.78
CA LEU A 33 -2.47 -4.61 -5.47
C LEU A 33 -2.52 -3.10 -5.60
N TYR A 34 -2.24 -2.39 -4.52
CA TYR A 34 -2.23 -0.94 -4.47
C TYR A 34 -0.82 -0.40 -4.71
N ALA A 35 -0.72 0.71 -5.43
CA ALA A 35 0.53 1.40 -5.71
C ALA A 35 0.39 2.89 -5.32
N LEU A 36 1.10 3.31 -4.28
CA LEU A 36 1.05 4.66 -3.75
C LEU A 36 2.41 5.35 -3.93
N LYS A 37 2.41 6.62 -4.31
CA LYS A 37 3.65 7.40 -4.43
C LYS A 37 4.20 7.68 -3.02
N ALA A 38 5.47 7.34 -2.81
CA ALA A 38 6.20 7.59 -1.57
C ALA A 38 6.49 9.08 -1.36
#